data_AF-A0A4Q3HKC1-F1
#
_entry.id   AF-A0A4Q3HKC1-F1
#
_cell.length_a   1.000
_cell.length_b   1.000
_cell.length_c   1.000
_cell.angle_alpha   90.00
_cell.angle_beta   90.00
_cell.angle_gamma   90.00
#
_symmetry.space_group_name_H-M   'P 1'
#
loop_
_entity.id
_entity.type
_entity.pdbx_description
1 polymer ?
#
loop_
_entity_poly.entity_id
_entity_poly.type
_entity_poly.pdbx_seq_one_letter_code
_entity_poly.pdbx_strand_id
1 'polypeptide(L)'
;VKVDGQFYEIADVPALDKKYKHDIDVVVDRLVVRSDIAARLADSLETSLKLADGLAVAEFADKPLPEKETSAGGSANKSLNETHERVLFSEKFACPVSGFTIPEIEPRLFSFNNPFGACPTCDGLGSQQKVDRNMIVPEPGRTLKDGAIAPWAKSTSPYYNQTLEGLGKVFGFKLTDRWDKLSDSARSAILEGTEEKIEFNYADGARSYKTTKTFEGIVPNLERRWKETDSAWAREEIERYMSAAPCPSCAGYRLKPEALAVKINKLHIGQTTEMSIRLARDWFAALPEHLNAKQNEIAVRILKEIRERLQFLNDVGLDYLSLSRNSGTLSGGESQRIRLASQIGSGLTGVLYVLDEPSIGLHQRDNARLLETLKHLRDIGNTVIVVEHDEDAIMTADYVV
;
A
#
# COMPACT_ATOMS: atom_id res chain seq x y z
N VAL A 1 -40.27 -20.59 -6.53
CA VAL A 1 -39.05 -20.11 -5.81
C VAL A 1 -38.33 -21.29 -5.20
N LYS A 2 -37.04 -21.17 -4.91
CA LYS A 2 -36.25 -22.17 -4.18
C LYS A 2 -35.86 -21.56 -2.84
N VAL A 3 -36.23 -22.21 -1.74
CA VAL A 3 -35.96 -21.74 -0.39
C VAL A 3 -35.30 -22.88 0.37
N ASP A 4 -34.10 -22.62 0.92
CA ASP A 4 -33.30 -23.57 1.70
C ASP A 4 -33.19 -24.98 1.05
N GLY A 5 -32.98 -25.02 -0.26
CA GLY A 5 -32.79 -26.22 -1.06
C GLY A 5 -34.08 -26.81 -1.65
N GLN A 6 -35.26 -26.37 -1.21
CA GLN A 6 -36.55 -26.91 -1.65
C GLN A 6 -37.30 -25.95 -2.57
N PHE A 7 -37.98 -26.49 -3.59
CA PHE A 7 -38.79 -25.69 -4.50
C PHE A 7 -40.22 -25.54 -3.96
N TYR A 8 -40.70 -24.30 -3.95
CA TYR A 8 -42.07 -23.94 -3.58
C TYR A 8 -42.72 -23.14 -4.71
N GLU A 9 -44.03 -23.34 -4.90
CA GLU A 9 -44.87 -22.36 -5.59
C GLU A 9 -44.91 -21.07 -4.77
N ILE A 10 -45.01 -19.90 -5.41
CA ILE A 10 -44.91 -18.60 -4.71
C ILE A 10 -45.98 -18.45 -3.61
N ALA A 11 -47.18 -19.01 -3.83
CA ALA A 11 -48.27 -18.96 -2.87
C ALA A 11 -48.06 -19.90 -1.66
N ASP A 12 -47.22 -20.93 -1.81
CA ASP A 12 -47.06 -22.02 -0.85
C ASP A 12 -45.75 -21.91 -0.06
N VAL A 13 -45.07 -20.75 -0.13
CA VAL A 13 -43.83 -20.51 0.61
C VAL A 13 -44.12 -20.49 2.13
N PRO A 14 -43.45 -21.33 2.93
CA PRO A 14 -43.67 -21.35 4.37
C PRO A 14 -43.18 -20.05 5.03
N ALA A 15 -43.77 -19.70 6.18
CA ALA A 15 -43.29 -18.58 6.98
C ALA A 15 -41.88 -18.87 7.51
N LEU A 16 -40.91 -18.05 7.08
CA LEU A 16 -39.49 -18.21 7.45
C LEU A 16 -39.19 -17.62 8.83
N ASP A 17 -38.34 -18.30 9.60
CA ASP A 17 -37.97 -17.88 10.94
C ASP A 17 -36.88 -16.81 10.89
N LYS A 18 -37.22 -15.61 11.36
CA LYS A 18 -36.33 -14.45 11.38
C LYS A 18 -35.03 -14.66 12.17
N LYS A 19 -34.94 -15.70 13.01
CA LYS A 19 -33.74 -16.01 13.80
C LYS A 19 -32.66 -16.72 13.00
N TYR A 20 -33.00 -17.33 11.87
CA TYR A 20 -32.07 -18.08 11.04
C TYR A 20 -31.80 -17.37 9.71
N LYS A 21 -30.63 -17.64 9.13
CA LYS A 21 -30.33 -17.22 7.76
C LYS A 21 -31.03 -18.16 6.79
N HIS A 22 -31.69 -17.59 5.78
CA HIS A 22 -32.40 -18.32 4.75
C HIS A 22 -31.86 -17.93 3.38
N ASP A 23 -31.75 -18.89 2.48
CA ASP A 23 -31.36 -18.66 1.10
C ASP A 23 -32.59 -18.75 0.20
N ILE A 24 -32.86 -17.68 -0.55
CA ILE A 24 -34.07 -17.56 -1.38
C ILE A 24 -33.67 -17.25 -2.81
N ASP A 25 -33.86 -18.21 -3.71
CA ASP A 25 -33.65 -18.03 -5.15
C ASP A 25 -35.00 -17.91 -5.86
N VAL A 26 -35.16 -16.89 -6.69
CA VAL A 26 -36.34 -16.75 -7.55
C VAL A 26 -36.08 -17.49 -8.86
N VAL A 27 -36.95 -18.46 -9.16
CA VAL A 27 -36.89 -19.20 -10.43
C VAL A 27 -37.56 -18.36 -11.50
N VAL A 28 -36.77 -17.76 -12.39
CA VAL A 28 -37.27 -16.90 -13.47
C VAL A 28 -37.68 -17.69 -14.70
N ASP A 29 -36.87 -18.65 -15.13
CA ASP A 29 -37.20 -19.53 -16.27
C ASP A 29 -36.55 -20.92 -16.11
N ARG A 30 -37.07 -21.91 -16.84
CA ARG A 30 -36.51 -23.26 -16.99
C ARG A 30 -36.27 -23.53 -18.47
N LEU A 31 -35.00 -23.72 -18.83
CA LEU A 31 -34.54 -23.73 -20.22
C LEU A 31 -33.75 -24.99 -20.55
N VAL A 32 -33.86 -25.42 -21.81
CA VAL A 32 -32.98 -26.45 -22.40
C VAL A 32 -32.14 -25.76 -23.46
N VAL A 33 -30.81 -25.78 -23.30
CA VAL A 33 -29.89 -25.05 -24.18
C VAL A 33 -29.91 -25.63 -25.60
N ARG A 34 -30.37 -24.82 -26.55
CA ARG A 34 -30.45 -25.11 -27.99
C ARG A 34 -30.02 -23.90 -28.81
N SER A 35 -29.70 -24.09 -30.08
CA SER A 35 -29.20 -23.01 -30.96
C SER A 35 -30.23 -21.90 -31.24
N ASP A 36 -31.52 -22.17 -31.06
CA ASP A 36 -32.63 -21.27 -31.40
C ASP A 36 -33.15 -20.41 -30.23
N ILE A 37 -32.66 -20.63 -29.00
CA ILE A 37 -33.22 -20.00 -27.79
C ILE A 37 -32.51 -18.73 -27.32
N ALA A 38 -31.61 -18.16 -28.14
CA ALA A 38 -30.76 -17.03 -27.74
C ALA A 38 -31.57 -15.83 -27.20
N ALA A 39 -32.68 -15.46 -27.87
CA ALA A 39 -33.54 -14.36 -27.44
C ALA A 39 -34.19 -14.62 -26.08
N ARG A 40 -34.69 -15.85 -25.84
CA ARG A 40 -35.32 -16.24 -24.58
C ARG A 40 -34.31 -16.31 -23.43
N LEU A 41 -33.10 -16.79 -23.72
CA LEU A 41 -32.01 -16.82 -22.75
C LEU A 41 -31.62 -15.40 -22.33
N ALA A 42 -31.51 -14.47 -23.28
CA ALA A 42 -31.20 -13.07 -23.01
C ALA A 42 -32.28 -12.41 -22.12
N ASP A 43 -33.57 -12.59 -22.47
CA ASP A 43 -34.70 -12.02 -21.71
C ASP A 43 -34.77 -12.58 -20.27
N SER A 44 -34.52 -13.89 -20.11
CA SER A 44 -34.49 -14.56 -18.81
C SER A 44 -33.32 -14.07 -17.95
N LEU A 45 -32.15 -13.89 -18.55
CA LEU A 45 -30.97 -13.36 -17.86
C LEU A 45 -31.18 -11.91 -17.46
N GLU A 46 -31.70 -11.06 -18.35
CA GLU A 46 -32.00 -9.66 -18.04
C GLU A 46 -33.03 -9.52 -16.91
N THR A 47 -34.08 -10.35 -16.93
CA THR A 47 -35.08 -10.39 -15.86
C THR A 47 -34.47 -10.83 -14.54
N SER A 48 -33.60 -11.85 -14.56
CA SER A 48 -32.91 -12.33 -13.35
C SER A 48 -32.00 -11.25 -12.75
N LEU A 49 -31.20 -10.59 -13.60
CA LEU A 49 -30.31 -9.50 -13.17
C LEU A 49 -31.09 -8.34 -12.55
N LYS A 50 -32.23 -7.93 -13.14
CA LYS A 50 -33.08 -6.86 -12.60
C LYS A 50 -33.72 -7.23 -11.25
N LEU A 51 -34.10 -8.49 -11.06
CA LEU A 51 -34.74 -8.95 -9.83
C LEU A 51 -33.76 -9.11 -8.65
N ALA A 52 -32.48 -9.37 -8.93
CA ALA A 52 -31.46 -9.66 -7.92
C ALA A 52 -30.27 -8.69 -7.96
N ASP A 53 -30.53 -7.39 -8.19
CA ASP A 53 -29.56 -6.28 -8.14
C ASP A 53 -28.24 -6.52 -8.93
N GLY A 54 -28.38 -7.11 -10.12
CA GLY A 54 -27.27 -7.40 -11.02
C GLY A 54 -26.60 -8.75 -10.77
N LEU A 55 -27.26 -9.69 -10.09
CA LEU A 55 -26.82 -11.09 -9.95
C LEU A 55 -27.78 -12.04 -10.69
N ALA A 56 -27.26 -13.06 -11.34
CA ALA A 56 -28.06 -14.12 -11.94
C ALA A 56 -27.38 -15.48 -11.73
N VAL A 57 -28.14 -16.49 -11.34
CA VAL A 57 -27.64 -17.85 -11.11
C VAL A 57 -28.25 -18.77 -12.17
N ALA A 58 -27.40 -19.47 -12.93
CA ALA A 58 -27.82 -20.59 -13.76
C ALA A 58 -27.53 -21.89 -13.02
N GLU A 59 -28.55 -22.69 -12.73
CA GLU A 59 -28.45 -24.01 -12.09
C GLU A 59 -28.69 -25.12 -13.12
N PHE A 60 -27.78 -26.09 -13.20
CA PHE A 60 -27.90 -27.23 -14.12
C PHE A 60 -28.78 -28.32 -13.50
N ALA A 61 -29.95 -28.56 -14.08
CA ALA A 61 -30.90 -29.56 -13.57
C ALA A 61 -30.40 -31.02 -13.68
N ASP A 62 -29.44 -31.29 -14.57
CA ASP A 62 -28.90 -32.62 -14.87
C ASP A 62 -27.60 -32.95 -14.10
N LYS A 63 -27.09 -32.02 -13.29
CA LYS A 63 -25.79 -32.16 -12.60
C LYS A 63 -25.91 -31.93 -11.09
N PRO A 64 -26.35 -32.92 -10.31
CA PRO A 64 -26.39 -32.83 -8.85
C PRO A 64 -24.98 -32.79 -8.25
N LEU A 65 -24.79 -32.01 -7.18
CA LEU A 65 -23.53 -31.96 -6.44
C LEU A 65 -23.39 -33.16 -5.49
N PRO A 66 -22.17 -33.66 -5.24
CA PRO A 66 -21.92 -34.66 -4.20
C PRO A 66 -22.28 -34.12 -2.81
N GLU A 67 -22.78 -34.95 -1.89
CA GLU A 67 -23.21 -34.53 -0.54
C GLU A 67 -22.13 -33.74 0.23
N LYS A 68 -20.84 -34.08 0.04
CA LYS A 68 -19.69 -33.38 0.63
C LYS A 68 -19.54 -31.92 0.18
N GLU A 69 -20.07 -31.59 -0.99
CA GLU A 69 -20.00 -30.26 -1.59
C GLU A 69 -21.25 -29.42 -1.33
N THR A 70 -22.30 -30.02 -0.77
CA THR A 70 -23.50 -29.32 -0.30
C THR A 70 -23.32 -28.82 1.14
N SER A 71 -24.19 -27.92 1.59
CA SER A 71 -24.27 -27.47 2.98
C SER A 71 -24.49 -28.62 3.99
N ALA A 72 -25.07 -29.75 3.55
CA ALA A 72 -25.20 -30.97 4.36
C ALA A 72 -23.86 -31.63 4.71
N GLY A 73 -22.77 -31.31 3.98
CA GLY A 73 -21.41 -31.76 4.24
C GLY A 73 -20.63 -30.96 5.30
N GLY A 74 -21.24 -29.96 5.95
CA GLY A 74 -20.67 -29.27 7.13
C GLY A 74 -19.82 -28.01 6.86
N SER A 75 -19.85 -27.43 5.66
CA SER A 75 -19.19 -26.13 5.40
C SER A 75 -20.11 -24.95 5.71
N ALA A 76 -19.74 -24.14 6.70
CA ALA A 76 -20.54 -23.00 7.17
C ALA A 76 -20.71 -21.83 6.16
N ASN A 77 -19.98 -21.85 5.04
CA ASN A 77 -19.99 -20.79 4.03
C ASN A 77 -20.71 -21.18 2.73
N LYS A 78 -21.47 -22.28 2.72
CA LYS A 78 -22.18 -22.76 1.53
C LYS A 78 -23.68 -22.58 1.67
N SER A 79 -24.31 -22.13 0.58
CA SER A 79 -25.75 -21.88 0.56
C SER A 79 -26.53 -23.20 0.68
N LEU A 80 -27.64 -23.18 1.42
CA LEU A 80 -28.60 -24.29 1.49
C LEU A 80 -29.23 -24.62 0.13
N ASN A 81 -29.19 -23.67 -0.81
CA ASN A 81 -29.70 -23.85 -2.17
C ASN A 81 -28.72 -24.59 -3.11
N GLU A 82 -27.43 -24.73 -2.76
CA GLU A 82 -26.38 -25.40 -3.55
C GLU A 82 -26.54 -26.92 -3.58
N THR A 83 -27.48 -27.41 -4.41
CA THR A 83 -27.78 -28.84 -4.62
C THR A 83 -27.29 -29.37 -5.95
N HIS A 84 -27.07 -28.49 -6.93
CA HIS A 84 -26.65 -28.81 -8.29
C HIS A 84 -25.53 -27.85 -8.73
N GLU A 85 -24.81 -28.19 -9.80
CA GLU A 85 -23.79 -27.31 -10.39
C GLU A 85 -24.42 -25.96 -10.77
N ARG A 86 -23.80 -24.86 -10.35
CA ARG A 86 -24.30 -23.49 -10.55
C ARG A 86 -23.23 -22.62 -11.19
N VAL A 87 -23.66 -21.74 -12.09
CA VAL A 87 -22.85 -20.65 -12.64
C VAL A 87 -23.46 -19.33 -12.19
N LEU A 88 -22.70 -18.53 -11.45
CA LEU A 88 -23.10 -17.18 -11.07
C LEU A 88 -22.59 -16.18 -12.11
N PHE A 89 -23.49 -15.31 -12.54
CA PHE A 89 -23.22 -14.12 -13.33
C PHE A 89 -23.43 -12.89 -12.47
N SER A 90 -22.60 -11.87 -12.66
CA SER A 90 -22.83 -10.54 -12.11
C SER A 90 -22.61 -9.48 -13.19
N GLU A 91 -23.52 -8.51 -13.24
CA GLU A 91 -23.37 -7.29 -14.05
C GLU A 91 -22.37 -6.32 -13.40
N LYS A 92 -22.17 -6.44 -12.08
CA LYS A 92 -21.19 -5.68 -11.31
C LYS A 92 -19.92 -6.51 -11.14
N PHE A 93 -18.80 -5.87 -10.81
CA PHE A 93 -17.59 -6.60 -10.41
C PHE A 93 -17.77 -7.19 -9.00
N ALA A 94 -18.61 -8.20 -8.85
CA ALA A 94 -18.91 -8.87 -7.59
C ALA A 94 -18.20 -10.22 -7.49
N CYS A 95 -17.64 -10.52 -6.31
CA CYS A 95 -17.10 -11.83 -5.98
C CYS A 95 -18.25 -12.83 -5.80
N PRO A 96 -18.27 -13.93 -6.56
CA PRO A 96 -19.34 -14.93 -6.46
C PRO A 96 -19.48 -15.63 -5.12
N VAL A 97 -18.39 -15.69 -4.34
CA VAL A 97 -18.34 -16.46 -3.09
C VAL A 97 -18.61 -15.57 -1.87
N SER A 98 -18.10 -14.35 -1.87
CA SER A 98 -18.18 -13.45 -0.71
C SER A 98 -19.17 -12.30 -0.87
N GLY A 99 -19.73 -12.10 -2.07
CA GLY A 99 -20.56 -10.93 -2.40
C GLY A 99 -19.80 -9.59 -2.41
N PHE A 100 -18.46 -9.63 -2.30
CA PHE A 100 -17.62 -8.44 -2.32
C PHE A 100 -17.69 -7.75 -3.69
N THR A 101 -18.13 -6.51 -3.74
CA THR A 101 -18.24 -5.73 -4.98
C THR A 101 -17.10 -4.72 -5.11
N ILE A 102 -16.50 -4.65 -6.29
CA ILE A 102 -15.54 -3.62 -6.67
C ILE A 102 -16.31 -2.57 -7.49
N PRO A 103 -16.07 -1.26 -7.25
CA PRO A 103 -16.57 -0.21 -8.14
C PRO A 103 -16.01 -0.37 -9.56
N GLU A 104 -16.58 0.37 -10.52
CA GLU A 104 -16.08 0.35 -11.90
C GLU A 104 -14.57 0.66 -11.95
N ILE A 105 -13.84 -0.12 -12.77
CA ILE A 105 -12.39 -0.03 -12.85
C ILE A 105 -12.02 1.18 -13.70
N GLU A 106 -11.85 2.32 -13.03
CA GLU A 106 -11.44 3.58 -13.64
C GLU A 106 -10.04 4.02 -13.20
N PRO A 107 -9.32 4.84 -13.98
CA PRO A 107 -7.98 5.32 -13.61
C PRO A 107 -7.91 6.00 -12.22
N ARG A 108 -8.97 6.69 -11.79
CA ARG A 108 -9.04 7.34 -10.47
C ARG A 108 -8.96 6.36 -9.29
N LEU A 109 -9.34 5.10 -9.49
CA LEU A 109 -9.23 4.04 -8.49
C LEU A 109 -7.75 3.75 -8.14
N PHE A 110 -6.85 4.00 -9.09
CA PHE A 110 -5.41 3.75 -8.94
C PHE A 110 -4.62 5.01 -8.55
N SER A 111 -5.31 6.12 -8.25
CA SER A 111 -4.67 7.36 -7.82
C SER A 111 -4.70 7.48 -6.30
N PHE A 112 -3.52 7.48 -5.68
CA PHE A 112 -3.37 7.75 -4.24
C PHE A 112 -3.62 9.22 -3.87
N ASN A 113 -3.70 10.12 -4.86
CA ASN A 113 -4.06 11.52 -4.67
C ASN A 113 -5.57 11.76 -4.75
N ASN A 114 -6.34 10.70 -5.03
CA ASN A 114 -7.79 10.78 -5.13
C ASN A 114 -8.43 9.95 -3.99
N PRO A 115 -9.34 10.52 -3.18
CA PRO A 115 -10.02 9.78 -2.10
C PRO A 115 -10.72 8.48 -2.56
N PHE A 116 -11.06 8.37 -3.85
CA PHE A 116 -11.61 7.14 -4.42
C PHE A 116 -10.61 5.98 -4.37
N GLY A 117 -9.33 6.21 -4.67
CA GLY A 117 -8.27 5.20 -4.72
C GLY A 117 -7.31 5.19 -3.51
N ALA A 118 -7.23 6.30 -2.77
CA ALA A 118 -6.32 6.48 -1.65
C ALA A 118 -6.64 5.57 -0.45
N CYS A 119 -5.61 5.03 0.19
CA CYS A 119 -5.76 4.27 1.42
C CYS A 119 -6.37 5.17 2.52
N PRO A 120 -7.51 4.79 3.13
CA PRO A 120 -8.21 5.64 4.10
C PRO A 120 -7.45 5.80 5.42
N THR A 121 -6.56 4.87 5.77
CA THR A 121 -5.81 4.92 7.04
C THR A 121 -4.65 5.91 6.99
N CYS A 122 -4.07 6.17 5.82
CA CYS A 122 -2.94 7.09 5.66
C CYS A 122 -3.23 8.21 4.66
N ASP A 123 -4.47 8.37 4.22
CA ASP A 123 -4.90 9.32 3.18
C ASP A 123 -3.97 9.33 1.95
N GLY A 124 -3.60 8.15 1.48
CA GLY A 124 -2.69 8.02 0.34
C GLY A 124 -1.25 8.46 0.56
N LEU A 125 -0.78 8.69 1.79
CA LEU A 125 0.63 8.97 2.10
C LEU A 125 1.52 7.73 1.96
N GLY A 126 1.00 6.55 2.34
CA GLY A 126 1.74 5.28 2.37
C GLY A 126 2.62 5.10 3.60
N SER A 127 2.93 6.16 4.31
CA SER A 127 3.65 6.13 5.58
C SER A 127 2.81 6.69 6.72
N GLN A 128 3.16 6.29 7.94
CA GLN A 128 2.66 6.87 9.18
C GLN A 128 3.83 7.16 10.09
N GLN A 129 3.70 8.22 10.90
CA GLN A 129 4.65 8.46 11.98
C GLN A 129 4.45 7.38 13.04
N LYS A 130 5.51 6.62 13.32
CA LYS A 130 5.53 5.61 14.38
C LYS A 130 6.69 5.90 15.30
N VAL A 131 6.51 5.68 16.59
CA VAL A 131 7.59 5.84 17.56
C VAL A 131 8.69 4.81 17.29
N ASP A 132 9.92 5.28 17.18
CA ASP A 132 11.09 4.46 16.86
C ASP A 132 11.88 4.14 18.13
N ARG A 133 12.04 2.85 18.41
CA ARG A 133 12.78 2.36 19.58
C ARG A 133 14.24 2.82 19.57
N ASN A 134 14.86 2.93 18.39
CA ASN A 134 16.24 3.38 18.25
C ASN A 134 16.38 4.88 18.53
N MET A 135 15.32 5.66 18.31
CA MET A 135 15.31 7.09 18.64
C MET A 135 15.02 7.33 20.12
N ILE A 136 14.31 6.43 20.80
CA ILE A 136 14.12 6.46 22.26
C ILE A 136 15.44 6.15 22.98
N VAL A 137 16.20 5.16 22.49
CA VAL A 137 17.47 4.73 23.06
C VAL A 137 18.58 4.80 22.00
N PRO A 138 19.10 6.01 21.72
CA PRO A 138 20.12 6.20 20.67
C PRO A 138 21.48 5.57 21.04
N GLU A 139 21.79 5.49 22.34
CA GLU A 139 23.05 4.95 22.85
C GLU A 139 22.78 3.77 23.81
N PRO A 140 22.64 2.53 23.31
CA PRO A 140 22.38 1.35 24.14
C PRO A 140 23.47 1.06 25.19
N GLY A 141 24.68 1.60 25.00
CA GLY A 141 25.78 1.42 25.94
C GLY A 141 25.75 2.35 27.16
N ARG A 142 24.80 3.29 27.22
CA ARG A 142 24.66 4.26 28.31
C ARG A 142 23.87 3.67 29.47
N THR A 143 24.12 4.15 30.69
CA THR A 143 23.34 3.73 31.87
C THR A 143 21.97 4.41 31.89
N LEU A 144 20.99 3.78 32.54
CA LEU A 144 19.67 4.39 32.71
C LEU A 144 19.75 5.72 33.48
N LYS A 145 20.62 5.80 34.49
CA LYS A 145 20.87 7.00 35.30
C LYS A 145 21.45 8.15 34.49
N ASP A 146 22.34 7.86 33.56
CA ASP A 146 23.00 8.87 32.72
C ASP A 146 22.12 9.31 31.54
N GLY A 147 20.87 8.84 31.46
CA GLY A 147 19.91 9.25 30.44
C GLY A 147 19.94 8.41 29.17
N ALA A 148 20.06 7.07 29.29
CA ALA A 148 19.91 6.17 28.15
C ALA A 148 18.55 6.32 27.42
N ILE A 149 17.50 6.74 28.15
CA ILE A 149 16.16 6.99 27.61
C ILE A 149 16.05 8.47 27.25
N ALA A 150 16.17 8.79 25.96
CA ALA A 150 16.26 10.17 25.48
C ALA A 150 15.04 11.06 25.83
N PRO A 151 13.77 10.60 25.72
CA PRO A 151 12.61 11.40 26.11
C PRO A 151 12.59 11.84 27.58
N TRP A 152 13.25 11.08 28.46
CA TRP A 152 13.26 11.34 29.90
C TRP A 152 14.55 11.99 30.38
N ALA A 153 15.64 11.88 29.61
CA ALA A 153 16.96 12.38 29.97
C ALA A 153 17.02 13.90 30.22
N LYS A 154 16.17 14.68 29.55
CA LYS A 154 16.13 16.15 29.70
C LYS A 154 15.24 16.64 30.84
N SER A 155 14.44 15.76 31.45
CA SER A 155 13.53 16.16 32.52
C SER A 155 14.27 16.30 33.84
N THR A 156 14.04 17.42 34.53
CA THR A 156 14.53 17.66 35.89
C THR A 156 13.65 17.00 36.96
N SER A 157 12.53 16.39 36.56
CA SER A 157 11.59 15.77 37.51
C SER A 157 12.14 14.44 38.06
N PRO A 158 12.15 14.25 39.40
CA PRO A 158 12.50 12.97 40.02
C PRO A 158 11.58 11.81 39.63
N TYR A 159 10.38 12.11 39.09
CA TYR A 159 9.34 11.15 38.75
C TYR A 159 9.81 10.02 37.83
N TYR A 160 10.60 10.34 36.79
CA TYR A 160 11.03 9.34 35.81
C TYR A 160 12.05 8.37 36.40
N ASN A 161 13.03 8.88 37.16
CA ASN A 161 14.01 8.04 37.84
C ASN A 161 13.33 7.13 38.89
N GLN A 162 12.38 7.68 39.67
CA GLN A 162 11.60 6.90 40.64
C GLN A 162 10.73 5.81 39.97
N THR A 163 10.21 6.10 38.78
CA THR A 163 9.47 5.10 37.98
C THR A 163 10.39 3.97 37.51
N LEU A 164 11.59 4.29 37.02
CA LEU A 164 12.60 3.29 36.63
C LEU A 164 13.07 2.44 37.83
N GLU A 165 13.21 3.03 39.02
CA GLU A 165 13.52 2.28 40.24
C GLU A 165 12.41 1.29 40.62
N GLY A 166 11.14 1.70 40.49
CA GLY A 166 9.99 0.83 40.72
C GLY A 166 9.99 -0.38 39.78
N LEU A 167 10.23 -0.14 38.48
CA LEU A 167 10.37 -1.20 37.48
C LEU A 167 11.59 -2.10 37.77
N GLY A 168 12.71 -1.51 38.18
CA GLY A 168 13.95 -2.23 38.49
C GLY A 168 13.80 -3.25 39.62
N LYS A 169 12.93 -2.98 40.61
CA LYS A 169 12.64 -3.92 41.70
C LYS A 169 11.92 -5.18 41.24
N VAL A 170 11.08 -5.09 40.22
CA VAL A 170 10.30 -6.21 39.69
C VAL A 170 11.09 -6.98 38.64
N PHE A 171 11.72 -6.27 37.70
CA PHE A 171 12.42 -6.86 36.56
C PHE A 171 13.91 -7.10 36.79
N GLY A 172 14.44 -6.76 37.97
CA GLY A 172 15.79 -7.13 38.40
C GLY A 172 16.91 -6.30 37.78
N PHE A 173 16.73 -4.97 37.66
CA PHE A 173 17.76 -4.06 37.16
C PHE A 173 17.94 -2.82 38.06
N LYS A 174 19.08 -2.16 37.93
CA LYS A 174 19.42 -0.91 38.62
C LYS A 174 19.55 0.23 37.62
N LEU A 175 19.38 1.46 38.10
CA LEU A 175 19.61 2.68 37.32
C LEU A 175 21.06 2.78 36.79
N THR A 176 22.02 2.18 37.47
CA THR A 176 23.43 2.16 37.05
C THR A 176 23.72 1.16 35.95
N ASP A 177 22.77 0.30 35.60
CA ASP A 177 22.97 -0.70 34.58
C ASP A 177 22.85 -0.08 33.19
N ARG A 178 23.61 -0.63 32.24
CA ARG A 178 23.56 -0.23 30.83
C ARG A 178 22.33 -0.84 30.15
N TRP A 179 21.74 -0.11 29.22
CA TRP A 179 20.55 -0.57 28.48
C TRP A 179 20.78 -1.90 27.74
N ASP A 180 21.94 -2.07 27.13
CA ASP A 180 22.33 -3.29 26.42
C ASP A 180 22.46 -4.52 27.32
N LYS A 181 22.68 -4.34 28.63
CA LYS A 181 22.78 -5.41 29.63
C LYS A 181 21.46 -5.78 30.30
N LEU A 182 20.38 -5.02 30.04
CA LEU A 182 19.05 -5.36 30.52
C LEU A 182 18.52 -6.62 29.83
N SER A 183 17.73 -7.41 30.56
CA SER A 183 16.99 -8.53 29.98
C SER A 183 15.95 -8.06 28.96
N ASP A 184 15.56 -8.93 28.04
CA ASP A 184 14.50 -8.61 27.06
C ASP A 184 13.17 -8.29 27.73
N SER A 185 12.85 -8.96 28.84
CA SER A 185 11.66 -8.66 29.63
C SER A 185 11.71 -7.26 30.24
N ALA A 186 12.86 -6.84 30.77
CA ALA A 186 13.04 -5.49 31.31
C ALA A 186 12.95 -4.42 30.22
N ARG A 187 13.59 -4.64 29.06
CA ARG A 187 13.51 -3.71 27.92
C ARG A 187 12.07 -3.58 27.40
N SER A 188 11.37 -4.70 27.26
CA SER A 188 9.97 -4.70 26.85
C SER A 188 9.07 -4.01 27.87
N ALA A 189 9.28 -4.24 29.16
CA ALA A 189 8.52 -3.58 30.23
C ALA A 189 8.69 -2.05 30.22
N ILE A 190 9.91 -1.57 29.95
CA ILE A 190 10.18 -0.13 29.87
C ILE A 190 9.56 0.49 28.59
N LEU A 191 9.66 -0.18 27.45
CA LEU A 191 9.19 0.38 26.18
C LEU A 191 7.68 0.22 25.98
N GLU A 192 7.15 -0.98 26.18
CA GLU A 192 5.76 -1.37 25.86
C GLU A 192 4.84 -1.37 27.08
N GLY A 193 5.40 -1.30 28.29
CA GLY A 193 4.64 -1.26 29.53
C GLY A 193 4.47 -2.61 30.22
N THR A 194 3.64 -2.65 31.25
CA THR A 194 3.41 -3.82 32.10
C THR A 194 1.92 -4.11 32.25
N GLU A 195 1.55 -5.38 32.07
CA GLU A 195 0.17 -5.84 32.34
C GLU A 195 -0.10 -5.97 33.84
N GLU A 196 0.94 -6.34 34.61
CA GLU A 196 0.88 -6.43 36.06
C GLU A 196 0.99 -5.06 36.72
N LYS A 197 0.31 -4.92 37.87
CA LYS A 197 0.38 -3.71 38.68
C LYS A 197 1.69 -3.70 39.49
N ILE A 198 2.38 -2.58 39.44
CA ILE A 198 3.66 -2.37 40.12
C ILE A 198 3.49 -1.26 41.17
N GLU A 199 4.11 -1.45 42.33
CA GLU A 199 4.18 -0.43 43.38
C GLU A 199 5.25 0.61 43.00
N PHE A 200 4.80 1.85 42.79
CA PHE A 200 5.65 3.01 42.60
C PHE A 200 5.64 3.88 43.85
N ASN A 201 6.82 4.31 44.28
CA ASN A 201 7.00 5.20 45.41
C ASN A 201 7.50 6.54 44.89
N TYR A 202 6.65 7.56 44.93
CA TYR A 202 6.97 8.89 44.47
C TYR A 202 7.25 9.82 45.65
N ALA A 203 8.36 10.55 45.58
CA ALA A 203 8.76 11.51 46.61
C ALA A 203 9.22 12.82 45.95
N ASP A 204 8.57 13.93 46.33
CA ASP A 204 8.81 15.26 45.72
C ASP A 204 9.37 16.26 46.75
N GLY A 205 10.20 15.76 47.68
CA GLY A 205 10.86 16.54 48.74
C GLY A 205 9.96 16.92 49.93
N ALA A 206 8.68 17.24 49.71
CA ALA A 206 7.75 17.64 50.77
C ALA A 206 6.77 16.54 51.20
N ARG A 207 6.43 15.60 50.30
CA ARG A 207 5.48 14.50 50.54
C ARG A 207 5.96 13.26 49.80
N SER A 208 5.68 12.09 50.37
CA SER A 208 5.83 10.80 49.70
C SER A 208 4.46 10.13 49.59
N TYR A 209 4.19 9.51 48.44
CA TYR A 209 2.99 8.71 48.26
C TYR A 209 3.33 7.43 47.50
N LYS A 210 2.62 6.36 47.87
CA LYS A 210 2.72 5.05 47.21
C LYS A 210 1.53 4.87 46.30
N THR A 211 1.75 4.36 45.10
CA THR A 211 0.67 4.02 44.17
C THR A 211 0.94 2.67 43.52
N THR A 212 -0.11 1.88 43.33
CA THR A 212 -0.04 0.57 42.65
C THR A 212 -0.81 0.68 41.35
N LYS A 213 -0.09 0.72 40.23
CA LYS A 213 -0.67 0.88 38.88
C LYS A 213 0.10 0.06 37.85
N THR A 214 -0.53 -0.21 36.72
CA THR A 214 0.19 -0.70 35.53
C THR A 214 1.04 0.43 34.96
N PHE A 215 2.17 0.07 34.36
CA PHE A 215 3.02 1.02 33.65
C PHE A 215 2.63 1.01 32.17
N GLU A 216 2.29 2.18 31.63
CA GLU A 216 1.84 2.34 30.25
C GLU A 216 2.92 2.00 29.21
N GLY A 217 4.21 2.09 29.57
CA GLY A 217 5.31 2.02 28.62
C GLY A 217 5.62 3.38 27.99
N ILE A 218 6.86 3.56 27.55
CA ILE A 218 7.30 4.80 26.91
C ILE A 218 6.68 4.95 25.51
N VAL A 219 6.63 3.86 24.73
CA VAL A 219 6.11 3.88 23.35
C VAL A 219 4.62 4.22 23.34
N PRO A 220 3.73 3.50 24.07
CA PRO A 220 2.31 3.83 24.07
C PRO A 220 2.03 5.22 24.65
N ASN A 221 2.81 5.66 25.65
CA ASN A 221 2.68 7.01 26.21
C ASN A 221 2.99 8.10 25.18
N LEU A 222 4.08 7.96 24.42
CA LEU A 222 4.44 8.93 23.37
C LEU A 222 3.42 8.93 22.24
N GLU A 223 2.98 7.75 21.78
CA GLU A 223 1.96 7.63 20.72
C GLU A 223 0.62 8.25 21.12
N ARG A 224 0.15 7.98 22.35
CA ARG A 224 -1.08 8.56 22.87
C ARG A 224 -0.95 10.08 23.02
N ARG A 225 0.14 10.56 23.62
CA ARG A 225 0.38 12.00 23.76
C ARG A 225 0.46 12.72 22.42
N TRP A 226 1.09 12.13 21.40
CA TRP A 226 1.14 12.73 20.07
C TRP A 226 -0.26 12.89 19.45
N LYS A 227 -1.15 11.89 19.64
CA LYS A 227 -2.54 11.91 19.16
C LYS A 227 -3.44 12.87 19.95
N GLU A 228 -3.30 12.91 21.27
CA GLU A 228 -4.19 13.66 22.17
C GLU A 228 -3.77 15.12 22.37
N THR A 229 -2.51 15.47 22.09
CA THR A 229 -2.01 16.83 22.37
C THR A 229 -2.41 17.81 21.28
N ASP A 230 -2.99 18.94 21.68
CA ASP A 230 -3.31 20.08 20.79
C ASP A 230 -2.15 21.08 20.63
N SER A 231 -1.11 20.97 21.45
CA SER A 231 0.07 21.85 21.40
C SER A 231 1.03 21.43 20.28
N ALA A 232 1.25 22.33 19.32
CA ALA A 232 2.21 22.14 18.22
C ALA A 232 3.64 21.87 18.73
N TRP A 233 4.09 22.60 19.75
CA TRP A 233 5.42 22.43 20.34
C TRP A 233 5.61 21.03 20.93
N ALA A 234 4.63 20.53 21.67
CA ALA A 234 4.69 19.20 22.25
C ALA A 234 4.64 18.10 21.17
N ARG A 235 3.89 18.34 20.09
CA ARG A 235 3.85 17.43 18.94
C ARG A 235 5.21 17.33 18.25
N GLU A 236 5.83 18.47 17.95
CA GLU A 236 7.19 18.54 17.38
C GLU A 236 8.25 17.91 18.29
N GLU A 237 8.13 18.05 19.61
CA GLU A 237 9.05 17.40 20.55
C GLU A 237 8.95 15.88 20.49
N ILE A 238 7.74 15.32 20.42
CA ILE A 238 7.51 13.88 20.33
C ILE A 238 7.94 13.33 18.96
N GLU A 239 7.72 14.08 17.87
CA GLU A 239 8.09 13.69 16.51
C GLU A 239 9.59 13.42 16.34
N ARG A 240 10.44 14.01 17.17
CA ARG A 240 11.89 13.71 17.20
C ARG A 240 12.20 12.26 17.54
N TYR A 241 11.28 11.56 18.20
CA TYR A 241 11.39 10.15 18.55
C TYR A 241 10.57 9.25 17.64
N MET A 242 9.99 9.81 16.57
CA MET A 242 9.21 9.08 15.58
C MET A 242 9.99 8.96 14.28
N SER A 243 9.74 7.87 13.56
CA SER A 243 10.22 7.68 12.20
C SER A 243 9.06 7.30 11.29
N ALA A 244 9.25 7.56 9.99
CA ALA A 244 8.29 7.16 8.98
C ALA A 244 8.30 5.63 8.85
N ALA A 245 7.19 4.98 9.17
CA ALA A 245 6.97 3.56 8.96
C ALA A 245 5.94 3.33 7.84
N PRO A 246 6.05 2.23 7.07
CA PRO A 246 5.00 1.85 6.11
C PRO A 246 3.64 1.73 6.80
N CYS A 247 2.60 2.25 6.17
CA CYS A 247 1.24 2.14 6.67
C CYS A 247 0.83 0.66 6.77
N PRO A 248 0.35 0.18 7.92
CA PRO A 248 0.01 -1.24 8.10
C PRO A 248 -1.17 -1.70 7.23
N SER A 249 -2.10 -0.80 6.91
CA SER A 249 -3.29 -1.14 6.13
C SER A 249 -3.02 -1.34 4.63
N CYS A 250 -2.11 -0.55 4.05
CA CYS A 250 -1.77 -0.64 2.63
C CYS A 250 -0.34 -1.12 2.37
N ALA A 251 0.39 -1.52 3.41
CA ALA A 251 1.79 -1.95 3.37
C ALA A 251 2.75 -0.97 2.67
N GLY A 252 2.41 0.32 2.61
CA GLY A 252 3.20 1.32 1.88
C GLY A 252 2.71 1.64 0.47
N TYR A 253 1.77 0.87 -0.10
CA TYR A 253 1.31 1.04 -1.47
C TYR A 253 0.35 2.21 -1.70
N ARG A 254 -0.05 2.94 -0.65
CA ARG A 254 -0.84 4.18 -0.70
C ARG A 254 -2.28 4.01 -1.20
N LEU A 255 -2.68 2.83 -1.65
CA LEU A 255 -3.96 2.56 -2.28
C LEU A 255 -4.89 1.72 -1.40
N LYS A 256 -6.18 1.72 -1.75
CA LYS A 256 -7.18 0.84 -1.13
C LYS A 256 -6.98 -0.63 -1.55
N PRO A 257 -7.43 -1.60 -0.72
CA PRO A 257 -7.37 -3.02 -1.06
C PRO A 257 -8.03 -3.38 -2.40
N GLU A 258 -9.13 -2.71 -2.75
CA GLU A 258 -9.86 -2.89 -4.01
C GLU A 258 -8.95 -2.62 -5.23
N ALA A 259 -8.16 -1.54 -5.17
CA ALA A 259 -7.23 -1.17 -6.24
C ALA A 259 -6.05 -2.15 -6.32
N LEU A 260 -5.57 -2.64 -5.18
CA LEU A 260 -4.48 -3.63 -5.11
C LEU A 260 -4.93 -5.05 -5.50
N ALA A 261 -6.24 -5.31 -5.51
CA ALA A 261 -6.78 -6.58 -6.00
C ALA A 261 -6.71 -6.71 -7.52
N VAL A 262 -6.69 -5.59 -8.26
CA VAL A 262 -6.56 -5.59 -9.72
C VAL A 262 -5.11 -5.89 -10.10
N LYS A 263 -4.93 -6.97 -10.88
CA LYS A 263 -3.61 -7.49 -11.24
C LYS A 263 -3.47 -7.63 -12.76
N ILE A 264 -2.27 -7.31 -13.25
CA ILE A 264 -1.83 -7.55 -14.61
C ILE A 264 -0.64 -8.51 -14.51
N ASN A 265 -0.70 -9.64 -15.21
CA ASN A 265 0.30 -10.72 -15.10
C ASN A 265 0.66 -11.05 -13.64
N LYS A 266 -0.36 -11.24 -12.80
CA LYS A 266 -0.30 -11.57 -11.35
C LYS A 266 0.23 -10.45 -10.43
N LEU A 267 0.62 -9.29 -10.96
CA LEU A 267 1.13 -8.17 -10.17
C LEU A 267 0.14 -7.01 -10.13
N HIS A 268 0.00 -6.38 -8.96
CA HIS A 268 -0.80 -5.16 -8.83
C HIS A 268 0.05 -3.91 -9.08
N ILE A 269 -0.61 -2.76 -9.25
CA ILE A 269 0.07 -1.49 -9.59
C ILE A 269 1.21 -1.14 -8.62
N GLY A 270 0.97 -1.26 -7.31
CA GLY A 270 2.00 -1.01 -6.29
C GLY A 270 3.29 -1.81 -6.49
N GLN A 271 3.19 -3.12 -6.76
CA GLN A 271 4.35 -3.98 -7.02
C GLN A 271 5.11 -3.56 -8.27
N THR A 272 4.40 -3.19 -9.34
CA THR A 272 5.05 -2.71 -10.56
C THR A 272 5.77 -1.38 -10.36
N THR A 273 5.29 -0.54 -9.44
CA THR A 273 5.96 0.75 -9.12
C THR A 273 7.15 0.61 -8.18
N GLU A 274 7.24 -0.48 -7.40
CA GLU A 274 8.39 -0.74 -6.52
C GLU A 274 9.61 -1.31 -7.24
N MET A 275 9.40 -1.90 -8.43
CA MET A 275 10.49 -2.34 -9.29
C MET A 275 11.40 -1.16 -9.63
N SER A 276 12.70 -1.44 -9.79
CA SER A 276 13.59 -0.47 -10.42
C SER A 276 13.11 -0.18 -11.85
N ILE A 277 13.37 1.02 -12.35
CA ILE A 277 12.96 1.45 -13.69
C ILE A 277 13.47 0.47 -14.75
N ARG A 278 14.67 -0.09 -14.57
CA ARG A 278 15.21 -1.17 -15.40
C ARG A 278 14.28 -2.39 -15.47
N LEU A 279 13.94 -2.94 -14.29
CA LEU A 279 13.10 -4.13 -14.19
C LEU A 279 11.67 -3.85 -14.68
N ALA A 280 11.14 -2.67 -14.37
CA ALA A 280 9.83 -2.24 -14.85
C ALA A 280 9.80 -2.18 -16.38
N ARG A 281 10.84 -1.61 -17.02
CA ARG A 281 10.96 -1.53 -18.48
C ARG A 281 10.93 -2.91 -19.12
N ASP A 282 11.70 -3.85 -18.57
CA ASP A 282 11.77 -5.23 -19.09
C ASP A 282 10.44 -5.96 -18.89
N TRP A 283 9.78 -5.75 -17.74
CA TRP A 283 8.47 -6.32 -17.47
C TRP A 283 7.39 -5.80 -18.45
N PHE A 284 7.33 -4.50 -18.71
CA PHE A 284 6.40 -3.92 -19.69
C PHE A 284 6.74 -4.32 -21.14
N ALA A 285 8.01 -4.64 -21.44
CA ALA A 285 8.42 -5.15 -22.74
C ALA A 285 7.91 -6.59 -22.98
N ALA A 286 7.97 -7.45 -21.96
CA ALA A 286 7.50 -8.85 -22.03
C ALA A 286 5.98 -8.99 -21.87
N LEU A 287 5.30 -7.98 -21.31
CA LEU A 287 3.88 -8.05 -20.98
C LEU A 287 2.94 -8.48 -22.13
N PRO A 288 3.15 -8.05 -23.40
CA PRO A 288 2.27 -8.46 -24.51
C PRO A 288 2.15 -9.97 -24.70
N GLU A 289 3.16 -10.77 -24.31
CA GLU A 289 3.16 -12.23 -24.38
C GLU A 289 2.17 -12.86 -23.39
N HIS A 290 1.77 -12.12 -22.35
CA HIS A 290 0.86 -12.56 -21.30
C HIS A 290 -0.56 -11.98 -21.45
N LEU A 291 -0.81 -11.18 -22.48
CA LEU A 291 -2.09 -10.55 -22.76
C LEU A 291 -2.82 -11.25 -23.91
N ASN A 292 -4.14 -11.28 -23.86
CA ASN A 292 -4.94 -11.79 -24.98
C ASN A 292 -5.01 -10.76 -26.13
N ALA A 293 -5.50 -11.17 -27.30
CA ALA A 293 -5.55 -10.32 -28.50
C ALA A 293 -6.30 -8.99 -28.26
N LYS A 294 -7.46 -9.02 -27.58
CA LYS A 294 -8.26 -7.84 -27.28
C LYS A 294 -7.55 -6.89 -26.31
N GLN A 295 -6.91 -7.42 -25.28
CA GLN A 295 -6.12 -6.64 -24.33
C GLN A 295 -4.93 -5.97 -25.02
N ASN A 296 -4.22 -6.71 -25.87
CA ASN A 296 -3.11 -6.18 -26.64
C ASN A 296 -3.57 -5.04 -27.56
N GLU A 297 -4.68 -5.21 -28.28
CA GLU A 297 -5.25 -4.18 -29.15
C GLU A 297 -5.54 -2.86 -28.40
N ILE A 298 -6.12 -2.95 -27.20
CA ILE A 298 -6.42 -1.78 -26.35
C ILE A 298 -5.12 -1.18 -25.78
N ALA A 299 -4.17 -2.01 -25.36
CA ALA A 299 -2.99 -1.60 -24.61
C ALA A 299 -1.84 -1.05 -25.48
N VAL A 300 -1.85 -1.26 -26.82
CA VAL A 300 -0.71 -0.91 -27.71
C VAL A 300 -0.15 0.49 -27.44
N ARG A 301 -1.02 1.51 -27.44
CA ARG A 301 -0.61 2.91 -27.29
C ARG A 301 -0.08 3.21 -25.88
N ILE A 302 -0.73 2.63 -24.87
CA ILE A 302 -0.39 2.82 -23.45
C ILE A 302 0.97 2.17 -23.16
N LEU A 303 1.17 0.93 -23.62
CA LEU A 303 2.44 0.21 -23.45
C LEU A 303 3.58 0.87 -24.22
N LYS A 304 3.32 1.43 -25.40
CA LYS A 304 4.31 2.22 -26.13
C LYS A 304 4.79 3.41 -25.27
N GLU A 305 3.86 4.23 -24.79
CA GLU A 305 4.16 5.42 -23.99
C GLU A 305 4.93 5.07 -22.69
N ILE A 306 4.49 4.03 -21.97
CA ILE A 306 5.17 3.58 -20.74
C ILE A 306 6.60 3.14 -21.05
N ARG A 307 6.80 2.31 -22.07
CA ARG A 307 8.14 1.80 -22.42
C ARG A 307 9.08 2.91 -22.86
N GLU A 308 8.60 3.88 -23.63
CA GLU A 308 9.39 5.03 -24.07
C GLU A 308 9.82 5.88 -22.87
N ARG A 309 8.91 6.22 -21.95
CA ARG A 309 9.25 6.97 -20.73
C ARG A 309 10.25 6.26 -19.83
N LEU A 310 10.08 4.94 -19.64
CA LEU A 310 11.02 4.15 -18.85
C LEU A 310 12.39 4.04 -19.54
N GLN A 311 12.40 3.97 -20.88
CA GLN A 311 13.64 3.99 -21.65
C GLN A 311 14.40 5.31 -21.45
N PHE A 312 13.73 6.46 -21.56
CA PHE A 312 14.38 7.76 -21.34
C PHE A 312 14.99 7.88 -19.94
N LEU A 313 14.32 7.36 -18.92
CA LEU A 313 14.86 7.32 -17.55
C LEU A 313 16.11 6.42 -17.45
N ASN A 314 16.15 5.31 -18.18
CA ASN A 314 17.35 4.46 -18.25
C ASN A 314 18.50 5.12 -19.01
N ASP A 315 18.20 5.86 -20.08
CA ASP A 315 19.19 6.54 -20.92
C ASP A 315 19.92 7.64 -20.13
N VAL A 316 19.21 8.34 -19.24
CA VAL A 316 19.81 9.32 -18.30
C VAL A 316 20.40 8.68 -17.04
N GLY A 317 20.54 7.35 -16.99
CA GLY A 317 21.22 6.65 -15.89
C GLY A 317 20.43 6.59 -14.57
N LEU A 318 19.10 6.63 -14.61
CA LEU A 318 18.24 6.51 -13.42
C LEU A 318 17.62 5.11 -13.28
N ASP A 319 18.18 4.12 -13.97
CA ASP A 319 17.65 2.77 -14.08
C ASP A 319 17.59 2.00 -12.73
N TYR A 320 18.33 2.45 -11.72
CA TYR A 320 18.37 1.89 -10.37
C TYR A 320 17.25 2.40 -9.44
N LEU A 321 16.63 3.54 -9.76
CA LEU A 321 15.53 4.10 -8.96
C LEU A 321 14.23 3.33 -9.21
N SER A 322 13.32 3.35 -8.25
CA SER A 322 11.95 2.85 -8.41
C SER A 322 10.98 3.99 -8.73
N LEU A 323 9.84 3.68 -9.35
CA LEU A 323 8.77 4.65 -9.59
C LEU A 323 8.07 5.08 -8.28
N SER A 324 8.17 4.26 -7.24
CA SER A 324 7.63 4.53 -5.90
C SER A 324 8.51 5.44 -5.03
N ARG A 325 9.74 5.76 -5.48
CA ARG A 325 10.69 6.58 -4.72
C ARG A 325 10.11 7.98 -4.43
N ASN A 326 10.22 8.43 -3.18
CA ASN A 326 9.75 9.76 -2.80
C ASN A 326 10.65 10.84 -3.43
N SER A 327 10.03 11.79 -4.14
CA SER A 327 10.71 12.90 -4.84
C SER A 327 11.56 13.76 -3.89
N GLY A 328 11.15 13.92 -2.63
CA GLY A 328 11.92 14.68 -1.63
C GLY A 328 13.22 14.02 -1.17
N THR A 329 13.46 12.77 -1.57
CA THR A 329 14.68 12.01 -1.22
C THR A 329 15.68 11.89 -2.37
N LEU A 330 15.38 12.53 -3.50
CA LEU A 330 16.26 12.56 -4.67
C LEU A 330 17.35 13.61 -4.48
N SER A 331 18.55 13.30 -4.95
CA SER A 331 19.63 14.26 -5.10
C SER A 331 19.29 15.32 -6.17
N GLY A 332 20.05 16.42 -6.16
CA GLY A 332 19.92 17.49 -7.16
C GLY A 332 20.10 16.95 -8.59
N GLY A 333 21.17 16.18 -8.83
CA GLY A 333 21.45 15.56 -10.13
C GLY A 333 20.36 14.56 -10.56
N GLU A 334 19.84 13.72 -9.64
CA GLU A 334 18.72 12.83 -9.96
C GLU A 334 17.47 13.60 -10.38
N SER A 335 17.11 14.65 -9.63
CA SER A 335 15.94 15.49 -9.93
C SER A 335 16.07 16.20 -11.28
N GLN A 336 17.26 16.69 -11.59
CA GLN A 336 17.57 17.32 -12.87
C GLN A 336 17.46 16.33 -14.02
N ARG A 337 17.99 15.11 -13.87
CA ARG A 337 17.91 14.06 -14.90
C ARG A 337 16.49 13.55 -15.13
N ILE A 338 15.65 13.45 -14.08
CA ILE A 338 14.22 13.16 -14.24
C ILE A 338 13.53 14.24 -15.07
N ARG A 339 13.86 15.52 -14.82
CA ARG A 339 13.33 16.64 -15.60
C ARG A 339 13.77 16.54 -17.05
N LEU A 340 15.06 16.25 -17.31
CA LEU A 340 15.58 16.05 -18.67
C LEU A 340 14.85 14.91 -19.40
N ALA A 341 14.73 13.73 -18.78
CA ALA A 341 13.99 12.59 -19.35
C ALA A 341 12.53 12.95 -19.66
N SER A 342 11.89 13.73 -18.80
CA SER A 342 10.51 14.20 -19.01
C SER A 342 10.38 15.17 -20.20
N GLN A 343 11.40 16.01 -20.43
CA GLN A 343 11.43 16.92 -21.58
C GLN A 343 11.66 16.18 -22.89
N ILE A 344 12.56 15.19 -22.91
CA ILE A 344 12.78 14.36 -24.10
C ILE A 344 11.48 13.62 -24.47
N GLY A 345 10.80 13.03 -23.47
CA GLY A 345 9.52 12.35 -23.69
C GLY A 345 8.36 13.27 -24.08
N SER A 346 8.49 14.58 -23.93
CA SER A 346 7.45 15.52 -24.40
C SER A 346 7.45 15.72 -25.91
N GLY A 347 8.55 15.36 -26.59
CA GLY A 347 8.68 15.47 -28.04
C GLY A 347 8.58 16.91 -28.58
N LEU A 348 8.84 17.91 -27.74
CA LEU A 348 8.80 19.31 -28.14
C LEU A 348 9.94 19.63 -29.12
N THR A 349 9.63 20.46 -30.12
CA THR A 349 10.56 20.91 -31.17
C THR A 349 10.62 22.44 -31.17
N GLY A 350 11.76 23.04 -31.55
CA GLY A 350 11.92 24.50 -31.58
C GLY A 350 12.06 25.14 -30.19
N VAL A 351 12.45 24.35 -29.18
CA VAL A 351 12.68 24.82 -27.81
C VAL A 351 14.18 25.08 -27.60
N LEU A 352 14.48 26.13 -26.82
CA LEU A 352 15.82 26.39 -26.30
C LEU A 352 15.94 25.76 -24.90
N TYR A 353 16.70 24.69 -24.79
CA TYR A 353 17.05 24.07 -23.51
C TYR A 353 18.35 24.68 -22.98
N VAL A 354 18.33 25.17 -21.74
CA VAL A 354 19.51 25.65 -21.02
C VAL A 354 19.72 24.74 -19.82
N LEU A 355 20.83 24.00 -19.81
CA LEU A 355 21.19 23.04 -18.77
C LEU A 355 22.42 23.53 -18.00
N ASP A 356 22.37 23.37 -16.69
CA ASP A 356 23.44 23.75 -15.77
C ASP A 356 24.10 22.47 -15.21
N GLU A 357 25.31 22.17 -15.66
CA GLU A 357 26.15 21.01 -15.26
C GLU A 357 25.38 19.67 -15.15
N PRO A 358 24.78 19.16 -16.26
CA PRO A 358 24.00 17.93 -16.24
C PRO A 358 24.82 16.66 -15.90
N SER A 359 26.16 16.73 -15.97
CA SER A 359 27.05 15.63 -15.57
C SER A 359 27.22 15.48 -14.04
N ILE A 360 26.74 16.44 -13.23
CA ILE A 360 26.89 16.38 -11.76
C ILE A 360 26.35 15.07 -11.19
N GLY A 361 27.22 14.38 -10.45
CA GLY A 361 26.87 13.15 -9.75
C GLY A 361 26.63 11.96 -10.67
N LEU A 362 27.04 12.04 -11.95
CA LEU A 362 27.15 10.88 -12.83
C LEU A 362 28.53 10.26 -12.76
N HIS A 363 28.57 8.95 -12.92
CA HIS A 363 29.81 8.22 -13.14
C HIS A 363 30.27 8.40 -14.60
N GLN A 364 31.59 8.46 -14.88
CA GLN A 364 32.11 8.70 -16.24
C GLN A 364 31.51 7.78 -17.30
N ARG A 365 31.27 6.52 -16.95
CA ARG A 365 30.63 5.52 -17.82
C ARG A 365 29.25 5.96 -18.33
N ASP A 366 28.47 6.63 -17.48
CA ASP A 366 27.09 7.00 -17.78
C ASP A 366 27.03 8.40 -18.44
N ASN A 367 28.13 9.16 -18.41
CA ASN A 367 28.27 10.45 -19.09
C ASN A 367 28.12 10.33 -20.61
N ALA A 368 28.72 9.29 -21.21
CA ALA A 368 28.57 9.04 -22.66
C ALA A 368 27.10 8.91 -23.09
N ARG A 369 26.26 8.26 -22.28
CA ARG A 369 24.81 8.11 -22.55
C ARG A 369 24.06 9.42 -22.41
N LEU A 370 24.42 10.23 -21.42
CA LEU A 370 23.88 11.58 -21.28
C LEU A 370 24.18 12.42 -22.52
N LEU A 371 25.43 12.41 -23.01
CA LEU A 371 25.82 13.16 -24.20
C LEU A 371 25.08 12.70 -25.46
N GLU A 372 24.89 11.40 -25.66
CA GLU A 372 24.03 10.87 -26.75
C GLU A 372 22.60 11.37 -26.63
N THR A 373 22.07 11.42 -25.41
CA THR A 373 20.71 11.90 -25.14
C THR A 373 20.57 13.39 -25.45
N LEU A 374 21.57 14.22 -25.13
CA LEU A 374 21.59 15.64 -25.46
C LEU A 374 21.68 15.89 -26.97
N LYS A 375 22.49 15.08 -27.69
CA LYS A 375 22.52 15.10 -29.16
C LYS A 375 21.16 14.74 -29.75
N HIS A 376 20.51 13.71 -29.21
CA HIS A 376 19.17 13.34 -29.66
C HIS A 376 18.17 14.49 -29.46
N LEU A 377 18.20 15.16 -28.31
CA LEU A 377 17.34 16.31 -28.03
C LEU A 377 17.56 17.45 -29.03
N ARG A 378 18.81 17.73 -29.40
CA ARG A 378 19.19 18.67 -30.46
C ARG A 378 18.65 18.21 -31.83
N ASP A 379 18.88 16.96 -32.20
CA ASP A 379 18.54 16.40 -33.51
C ASP A 379 17.03 16.33 -33.78
N ILE A 380 16.20 16.33 -32.73
CA ILE A 380 14.74 16.50 -32.81
C ILE A 380 14.34 17.92 -33.26
N GLY A 381 15.29 18.86 -33.37
CA GLY A 381 15.07 20.23 -33.82
C GLY A 381 15.02 21.25 -32.69
N ASN A 382 15.78 21.00 -31.62
CA ASN A 382 15.92 21.93 -30.49
C ASN A 382 17.33 22.50 -30.42
N THR A 383 17.48 23.62 -29.71
CA THR A 383 18.80 24.16 -29.37
C THR A 383 19.10 23.81 -27.93
N VAL A 384 20.29 23.25 -27.67
CA VAL A 384 20.72 22.82 -26.34
C VAL A 384 21.98 23.61 -25.95
N ILE A 385 21.85 24.46 -24.95
CA ILE A 385 22.97 25.19 -24.32
C ILE A 385 23.29 24.48 -23.01
N VAL A 386 24.54 24.08 -22.85
CA VAL A 386 25.00 23.36 -21.66
C VAL A 386 26.14 24.15 -21.04
N VAL A 387 26.02 24.45 -19.75
CA VAL A 387 27.14 24.90 -18.92
C VAL A 387 27.82 23.65 -18.36
N GLU A 388 29.07 23.40 -18.76
CA GLU A 388 29.81 22.19 -18.37
C GLU A 388 31.29 22.48 -18.17
N HIS A 389 31.92 21.62 -17.38
CA HIS A 389 33.37 21.58 -17.18
C HIS A 389 33.98 20.22 -17.52
N ASP A 390 33.16 19.22 -17.86
CA ASP A 390 33.61 17.90 -18.30
C ASP A 390 34.28 17.93 -19.69
N GLU A 391 35.42 17.26 -19.83
CA GLU A 391 36.23 17.25 -21.05
C GLU A 391 35.51 16.55 -22.21
N ASP A 392 34.85 15.42 -21.95
CA ASP A 392 34.12 14.67 -22.98
C ASP A 392 32.95 15.49 -23.54
N ALA A 393 32.25 16.23 -22.68
CA ALA A 393 31.18 17.15 -23.07
C ALA A 393 31.70 18.29 -23.97
N ILE A 394 32.81 18.92 -23.59
CA ILE A 394 33.44 20.02 -24.35
C ILE A 394 33.92 19.52 -25.72
N MET A 395 34.59 18.36 -25.76
CA MET A 395 35.09 17.75 -26.99
C MET A 395 33.96 17.32 -27.94
N THR A 396 32.78 17.04 -27.39
CA THR A 396 31.61 16.56 -28.14
C THR A 396 30.71 17.70 -28.62
N ALA A 397 30.88 18.91 -28.12
CA ALA A 397 30.05 20.06 -28.44
C ALA A 397 30.20 20.48 -29.92
N ASP A 398 29.08 20.83 -30.56
CA ASP A 398 29.12 21.39 -31.93
C ASP A 398 29.76 22.79 -31.95
N TYR A 399 29.69 23.50 -30.82
CA TYR A 399 30.21 24.85 -30.63
C TYR A 399 30.57 25.07 -29.16
N VAL A 400 31.69 25.74 -28.90
CA VAL A 400 32.17 26.13 -27.55
C VAL A 400 32.39 27.64 -27.54
N VAL A 401 31.91 28.33 -26.50
CA VAL A 401 31.96 29.80 -26.35
C VAL A 401 33.13 30.20 -25.46
#